data_AF-A0A959URP2-F1
#
_entry.id   AF-A0A959URP2-F1
#
_cell.length_a   1.000
_cell.length_b   1.000
_cell.length_c   1.000
_cell.angle_alpha   90.00
_cell.angle_beta   90.00
_cell.angle_gamma   90.00
#
_symmetry.space_group_name_H-M   'P 1'
#
loop_
_entity.id
_entity.type
_entity.pdbx_description
1 polymer ?
#
loop_
_entity_poly.entity_id
_entity_poly.type
_entity_poly.pdbx_seq_one_letter_code
_entity_poly.pdbx_strand_id
1 'polypeptide(L)'
;NHNELVGWAGGAKHLAVVLFRHKSDHERSQVRMEINKEVFARHTDHIYEVWSQGDDAFARQLYLINLGDWVSYYLAEKKGVDPTEIAVINMLKGKLAEVK
;
A
#
# COMPACT_ATOMS: atom_id res chain seq x y z
N ASN A 1 -6.73 -12.28 5.66
CA ASN A 1 -8.13 -11.83 5.76
C ASN A 1 -8.49 -11.34 7.16
N HIS A 2 -7.95 -11.89 8.25
CA HIS A 2 -8.26 -11.36 9.59
C HIS A 2 -7.86 -9.88 9.75
N ASN A 3 -6.64 -9.51 9.37
CA ASN A 3 -6.15 -8.14 9.52
C ASN A 3 -6.87 -7.14 8.62
N GLU A 4 -7.28 -7.57 7.44
CA GLU A 4 -7.96 -6.74 6.46
C GLU A 4 -9.44 -6.54 6.83
N LEU A 5 -10.13 -7.60 7.25
CA LEU A 5 -11.56 -7.54 7.60
C LEU A 5 -11.80 -6.91 8.97
N VAL A 6 -11.01 -7.28 9.97
CA VAL A 6 -11.14 -6.73 11.33
C VAL A 6 -10.57 -5.30 11.40
N GLY A 7 -9.49 -5.02 10.67
CA GLY A 7 -8.92 -3.66 10.59
C GLY A 7 -9.88 -2.63 10.00
N TRP A 8 -10.77 -3.05 9.09
CA TRP A 8 -11.78 -2.19 8.48
C TRP A 8 -13.10 -2.12 9.26
N ALA A 9 -13.30 -2.93 10.30
CA ALA A 9 -14.50 -2.87 11.14
C ALA A 9 -14.69 -1.48 11.80
N GLY A 10 -13.61 -0.74 12.03
CA GLY A 10 -13.60 0.66 12.48
C GLY A 10 -13.34 1.69 11.38
N GLY A 11 -13.43 1.29 10.10
CA GLY A 11 -13.08 2.13 8.96
C GLY A 11 -13.89 3.44 8.87
N ALA A 12 -13.29 4.45 8.24
CA ALA A 12 -13.87 5.79 8.13
C ALA A 12 -13.90 6.27 6.68
N LYS A 13 -14.90 7.10 6.34
CA LYS A 13 -15.12 7.60 4.97
C LYS A 13 -13.96 8.44 4.40
N HIS A 14 -13.09 8.98 5.25
CA HIS A 14 -11.93 9.77 4.82
C HIS A 14 -10.71 8.91 4.48
N LEU A 15 -10.78 7.60 4.73
CA LEU A 15 -9.72 6.65 4.37
C LEU A 15 -9.96 6.10 2.97
N ALA A 16 -8.89 5.75 2.28
CA ALA A 16 -8.92 5.10 0.98
C ALA A 16 -8.29 3.71 1.04
N VAL A 17 -8.81 2.79 0.22
CA VAL A 17 -8.20 1.49 -0.05
C VAL A 17 -7.54 1.53 -1.41
N VAL A 18 -6.29 1.10 -1.49
CA VAL A 18 -5.59 0.85 -2.75
C VAL A 18 -5.27 -0.64 -2.83
N LEU A 19 -5.87 -1.31 -3.82
CA LEU A 19 -5.67 -2.73 -4.08
C LEU A 19 -4.67 -2.88 -5.23
N PHE A 20 -3.48 -3.41 -4.94
CA PHE A 20 -2.54 -3.82 -5.98
C PHE A 20 -2.94 -5.19 -6.52
N ARG A 21 -3.07 -5.28 -7.84
CA ARG A 21 -3.60 -6.44 -8.56
C ARG A 21 -2.57 -6.95 -9.55
N HIS A 22 -2.36 -8.27 -9.57
CA HIS A 22 -1.48 -8.91 -10.54
C HIS A 22 -2.25 -9.94 -11.37
N LYS A 23 -2.12 -9.91 -12.69
CA LYS A 23 -2.88 -10.79 -13.60
C LYS A 23 -2.65 -12.29 -13.35
N SER A 24 -1.49 -12.64 -12.81
CA SER A 24 -1.13 -14.02 -12.45
C SER A 24 -1.24 -14.32 -10.95
N ASP A 25 -1.91 -13.46 -10.17
CA ASP A 25 -2.24 -13.84 -8.79
C ASP A 25 -3.03 -15.13 -8.80
N HIS A 26 -2.76 -15.98 -7.80
CA HIS A 26 -3.50 -17.22 -7.63
C HIS A 26 -5.01 -16.91 -7.53
N GLU A 27 -5.85 -17.72 -8.18
CA GLU A 27 -7.31 -17.51 -8.27
C GLU A 27 -7.94 -17.28 -6.89
N ARG A 28 -7.57 -18.09 -5.89
CA ARG A 28 -8.01 -17.90 -4.49
C ARG A 28 -7.66 -16.52 -3.91
N SER A 29 -6.52 -15.92 -4.28
CA SER A 29 -6.14 -14.58 -3.85
C SER A 29 -7.02 -13.52 -4.51
N GLN A 30 -7.31 -13.67 -5.80
CA GLN A 30 -8.23 -12.79 -6.53
C GLN A 30 -9.64 -12.82 -5.90
N VAL A 31 -10.18 -14.02 -5.65
CA VAL A 31 -11.48 -14.18 -4.96
C VAL A 31 -11.48 -13.52 -3.58
N ARG A 32 -10.41 -13.69 -2.80
CA ARG A 32 -10.29 -13.05 -1.49
C ARG A 32 -10.27 -11.52 -1.59
N MET A 33 -9.66 -10.95 -2.62
CA MET A 33 -9.66 -9.51 -2.84
C MET A 33 -11.05 -8.99 -3.17
N GLU A 34 -11.83 -9.70 -4.01
CA GLU A 34 -13.22 -9.32 -4.30
C GLU A 34 -14.09 -9.33 -3.04
N ILE A 35 -14.01 -10.40 -2.23
CA ILE A 35 -14.76 -10.49 -0.97
C ILE A 35 -14.39 -9.35 -0.03
N ASN A 36 -13.09 -9.03 0.11
CA ASN A 36 -12.64 -7.94 0.96
C ASN A 36 -13.11 -6.57 0.43
N LYS A 37 -13.13 -6.37 -0.90
CA LYS A 37 -13.60 -5.15 -1.54
C LYS A 37 -15.06 -4.84 -1.20
N GLU A 38 -15.92 -5.85 -1.16
CA GLU A 38 -17.32 -5.69 -0.72
C GLU A 38 -17.43 -5.22 0.74
N VAL A 39 -16.50 -5.65 1.60
CA VAL A 39 -16.46 -5.20 3.00
C VAL A 39 -15.98 -3.76 3.09
N PHE A 40 -14.91 -3.40 2.38
CA PHE A 40 -14.39 -2.04 2.35
C PHE A 40 -15.43 -1.03 1.85
N ALA A 41 -16.24 -1.42 0.84
CA ALA A 41 -17.27 -0.58 0.24
C ALA A 41 -18.39 -0.18 1.22
N ARG A 42 -18.50 -0.87 2.37
CA ARG A 42 -19.43 -0.49 3.45
C ARG A 42 -18.92 0.66 4.31
N HIS A 43 -17.62 0.95 4.26
CA HIS A 43 -16.96 1.91 5.15
C HIS A 43 -16.39 3.12 4.43
N THR A 44 -16.05 3.01 3.14
CA THR A 44 -15.55 4.11 2.32
C THR A 44 -15.96 3.97 0.85
N ASP A 45 -16.16 5.11 0.19
CA ASP A 45 -16.39 5.20 -1.26
C ASP A 45 -15.05 5.27 -2.03
N HIS A 46 -13.92 5.39 -1.32
CA HIS A 46 -12.60 5.59 -1.90
C HIS A 46 -11.85 4.26 -2.05
N ILE A 47 -12.25 3.45 -3.04
CA ILE A 47 -11.62 2.17 -3.34
C ILE A 47 -11.03 2.22 -4.74
N TYR A 48 -9.72 2.03 -4.83
CA TYR A 48 -8.97 2.08 -6.08
C TYR A 48 -8.25 0.76 -6.32
N GLU A 49 -8.27 0.30 -7.57
CA GLU A 49 -7.51 -0.87 -8.01
C GLU A 49 -6.41 -0.43 -8.96
N VAL A 50 -5.22 -0.97 -8.72
CA VAL A 50 -4.05 -0.74 -9.55
C VAL A 50 -3.58 -2.08 -10.08
N TRP A 51 -3.80 -2.28 -11.37
CA TRP A 51 -3.39 -3.48 -12.07
C TRP A 51 -1.96 -3.34 -12.60
N SER A 52 -1.13 -4.36 -12.35
CA SER A 52 0.23 -4.41 -12.88
C SER A 52 0.24 -4.43 -14.42
N GLN A 53 1.22 -3.75 -15.00
CA GLN A 53 1.40 -3.63 -16.45
C GLN A 53 2.76 -4.18 -16.88
N GLY A 54 2.83 -4.72 -18.10
CA GLY A 54 4.05 -5.33 -18.65
C GLY A 54 3.82 -6.75 -19.16
N ASP A 55 4.71 -7.17 -20.05
CA ASP A 55 4.57 -8.42 -20.82
C ASP A 55 4.92 -9.65 -19.97
N ASP A 56 5.94 -9.55 -19.14
CA ASP A 56 6.39 -10.62 -18.24
C ASP A 56 6.17 -10.30 -16.75
N ALA A 57 6.47 -11.29 -15.89
CA ALA A 57 6.28 -11.16 -14.45
C ALA A 57 7.21 -10.12 -13.82
N PHE A 58 8.44 -9.97 -14.32
CA PHE A 58 9.41 -9.02 -13.81
C PHE A 58 9.00 -7.59 -14.14
N ALA A 59 8.62 -7.33 -15.40
CA ALA A 59 8.09 -6.04 -15.85
C ALA A 59 6.87 -5.60 -15.03
N ARG A 60 5.95 -6.54 -14.75
CA ARG A 60 4.76 -6.28 -13.92
C ARG A 60 5.07 -5.94 -12.47
N GLN A 61 6.08 -6.59 -11.88
CA GLN A 61 6.55 -6.26 -10.53
C GLN A 61 7.20 -4.87 -10.52
N LEU A 62 8.08 -4.61 -11.49
CA LEU A 62 8.79 -3.33 -11.59
C LEU A 62 7.81 -2.17 -11.81
N TYR A 63 6.73 -2.38 -12.56
CA TYR A 63 5.68 -1.38 -12.74
C TYR A 63 5.06 -0.94 -11.40
N LEU A 64 4.68 -1.90 -10.53
CA LEU A 64 4.07 -1.57 -9.24
C LEU A 64 5.06 -0.91 -8.28
N ILE A 65 6.33 -1.33 -8.29
CA ILE A 65 7.41 -0.70 -7.51
C ILE A 65 7.58 0.76 -7.96
N ASN A 66 7.80 0.97 -9.26
CA ASN A 66 8.05 2.30 -9.82
C ASN A 66 6.86 3.24 -9.58
N LEU A 67 5.62 2.74 -9.74
CA LEU A 67 4.43 3.52 -9.40
C LEU A 67 4.39 3.92 -7.92
N GLY A 68 4.72 3.00 -7.01
CA GLY A 68 4.80 3.28 -5.57
C GLY A 68 5.85 4.33 -5.23
N ASP A 69 7.01 4.27 -5.88
CA ASP A 69 8.10 5.23 -5.70
C ASP A 69 7.67 6.63 -6.14
N TRP A 70 7.07 6.75 -7.34
CA TRP A 70 6.55 8.03 -7.82
C TRP A 70 5.43 8.58 -6.94
N VAL A 71 4.49 7.74 -6.51
CA VAL A 71 3.42 8.16 -5.58
C VAL A 71 4.00 8.71 -4.29
N SER A 72 5.01 8.03 -3.73
CA SER A 72 5.68 8.46 -2.49
C SER A 72 6.42 9.78 -2.68
N TYR A 73 7.14 9.93 -3.80
CA TYR A 73 7.83 11.17 -4.15
C TYR A 73 6.85 12.35 -4.31
N TYR A 74 5.79 12.19 -5.11
CA TYR A 74 4.79 13.24 -5.31
C TYR A 74 4.05 13.59 -4.01
N LEU A 75 3.82 12.62 -3.14
CA LEU A 75 3.22 12.88 -1.84
C LEU A 75 4.15 13.70 -0.93
N ALA A 76 5.45 13.43 -0.98
CA ALA A 76 6.45 14.20 -0.25
C ALA A 76 6.53 15.65 -0.76
N GLU A 77 6.60 15.84 -2.08
CA GLU A 77 6.57 17.15 -2.72
C GLU A 77 5.32 17.93 -2.31
N LYS A 78 4.13 17.31 -2.40
CA LYS A 78 2.85 17.93 -2.02
C LYS A 78 2.78 18.32 -0.55
N LYS A 79 3.49 17.60 0.33
CA LYS A 79 3.57 17.89 1.76
C LYS A 79 4.73 18.82 2.12
N GLY A 80 5.59 19.18 1.16
CA GLY A 80 6.79 19.99 1.41
C GLY A 80 7.82 19.29 2.30
N VAL A 81 7.89 17.96 2.25
CA VAL A 81 8.85 17.15 3.03
C VAL A 81 9.92 16.56 2.12
N ASP A 82 11.13 16.37 2.64
CA ASP A 82 12.21 15.70 1.92
C ASP A 82 11.89 14.19 1.80
N PRO A 83 11.72 13.64 0.58
CA PRO A 83 11.41 12.23 0.37
C PRO A 83 12.56 11.28 0.76
N THR A 84 13.77 11.81 1.00
CA THR A 84 14.96 11.04 1.37
C THR A 84 15.30 11.13 2.87
N GLU A 85 14.50 11.86 3.64
CA GLU A 85 14.72 12.03 5.08
C GLU A 85 14.64 10.68 5.80
N ILE A 86 15.66 10.40 6.62
CA ILE A 86 15.72 9.21 7.49
C ILE A 86 16.16 9.54 8.93
N ALA A 87 16.01 10.77 9.41
CA ALA A 87 16.52 11.17 10.72
C ALA A 87 15.82 10.44 11.86
N VAL A 88 14.53 10.10 11.71
CA VAL A 88 13.82 9.28 12.70
C VAL A 88 14.45 7.90 12.85
N ILE A 89 14.88 7.29 11.74
CA ILE A 89 15.57 5.99 11.74
C ILE A 89 16.97 6.14 12.36
N ASN A 90 17.69 7.21 12.03
CA ASN A 90 19.01 7.47 12.61
C ASN A 90 18.93 7.69 14.12
N MET A 91 17.92 8.43 14.60
CA MET A 91 17.64 8.59 16.02
C MET A 91 17.37 7.23 16.69
N LEU A 92 16.50 6.40 16.11
CA LEU A 92 16.20 5.07 16.65
C LEU A 92 17.46 4.20 16.73
N LYS A 93 18.25 4.14 15.66
CA LYS A 93 19.52 3.40 15.63
C LYS A 93 20.49 3.90 16.70
N GLY A 94 20.57 5.22 16.89
CA GLY A 94 21.37 5.83 17.96
C GLY A 94 20.92 5.40 19.35
N LYS A 95 19.61 5.47 19.62
CA LYS A 95 19.04 5.06 20.91
C LYS A 95 19.26 3.57 21.23
N LEU A 96 19.14 2.70 20.23
CA LEU A 96 19.43 1.28 20.41
C LEU A 96 20.91 1.01 20.68
N ALA A 97 21.83 1.84 20.16
CA ALA A 97 23.26 1.72 20.44
C ALA A 97 23.65 2.17 21.86
N GLU A 98 22.84 3.02 22.51
CA GLU A 98 23.02 3.45 23.91
C GLU A 98 22.65 2.33 24.90
N VAL A 99 21.75 1.42 24.52
CA VAL A 99 21.34 0.27 25.33
C VAL A 99 22.31 -0.89 25.06
N LYS A 100 23.48 -0.84 25.71
CA LYS A 100 24.37 -2.00 25.85
C LYS A 100 24.01 -2.83 27.06
#